data_AF-A0A2D9UFG0-F1
#
_entry.id   AF-A0A2D9UFG0-F1
#
_cell.length_a   1.000
_cell.length_b   1.000
_cell.length_c   1.000
_cell.angle_alpha   90.00
_cell.angle_beta   90.00
_cell.angle_gamma   90.00
#
_symmetry.space_group_name_H-M   'P 1'
#
loop_
_entity.id
_entity.type
_entity.pdbx_description
1 polymer ?
#
loop_
_entity_poly.entity_id
_entity_poly.type
_entity_poly.pdbx_seq_one_letter_code
_entity_poly.pdbx_strand_id
1 'polypeptide(L)'
;MKLFKSLFFCLAMLCNSLSSQIFFSEYAEGSSYNKYIEIYNYSSESISLQDYKLLSCTNGCIGGNNVYGNDFPEDALLEPGQVYLIAATQADQQILNEADYTFQYCCGNGDDAYALIPSNLFEDNVFDVENVLDLIGGPDTWQEGVGWDVAGVEQATENHTLIRKSSVSSGNAGNWSLSSGTNSDDSEWIVLDQDDFSNIGFHNYDGSNSSDIFGCMCEEASNYMPTATEDDGSCIVDNGCSDPMALNYSGFLCNSAEFINENCQYEIIDIYGCYWCDLAVNYFDFNYQMTDVSMTIAISDISDLINGDIVGVFYVSEEGYIKCGGASEYDGAQNITIAAWGDDPSSAIIDGFQSGDSFIFLILREGVVYTSNSLLSNTESFSNTYTDNNFGQVLQLSISNEFIEDCLLPLGVSEDCNEFFDLSEYNLDNKIILNVDLLGRAIHIGYQGFGFSIYTNGVVEKKYFSNH
;
A
#
# COMPACT_ATOMS: atom_id res chain seq x y z
N MET A 1 -62.40 -22.58 42.61
CA MET A 1 -61.16 -23.36 42.68
C MET A 1 -60.24 -22.86 41.57
N LYS A 2 -59.18 -22.18 41.98
CA LYS A 2 -57.94 -21.80 41.26
C LYS A 2 -58.05 -20.85 40.05
N LEU A 3 -57.82 -19.58 40.38
CA LEU A 3 -57.41 -18.47 39.51
C LEU A 3 -56.12 -18.80 38.72
N PHE A 4 -56.10 -18.38 37.47
CA PHE A 4 -54.89 -18.09 36.69
C PHE A 4 -54.07 -17.01 37.42
N LYS A 5 -52.82 -17.33 37.79
CA LYS A 5 -51.80 -16.32 38.10
C LYS A 5 -50.80 -16.29 36.96
N SER A 6 -50.79 -15.16 36.28
CA SER A 6 -49.73 -14.69 35.39
C SER A 6 -48.39 -14.82 36.09
N LEU A 7 -47.49 -15.65 35.55
CA LEU A 7 -46.10 -15.72 35.98
C LEU A 7 -45.33 -14.68 35.16
N PHE A 8 -45.23 -13.47 35.71
CA PHE A 8 -44.36 -12.43 35.20
C PHE A 8 -42.92 -12.89 35.47
N PHE A 9 -42.24 -13.40 34.44
CA PHE A 9 -40.81 -13.69 34.51
C PHE A 9 -40.09 -12.34 34.49
N CYS A 10 -39.88 -11.79 35.69
CA CYS A 10 -39.03 -10.64 35.89
C CYS A 10 -37.60 -11.11 35.62
N LEU A 11 -37.11 -10.84 34.40
CA LEU A 11 -35.72 -10.99 34.05
C LEU A 11 -34.95 -10.07 35.00
N ALA A 12 -34.29 -10.64 36.00
CA ALA A 12 -33.30 -9.93 36.76
C ALA A 12 -32.22 -9.52 35.76
N MET A 13 -32.20 -8.24 35.38
CA MET A 13 -30.98 -7.63 34.85
C MET A 13 -29.93 -7.82 35.94
N LEU A 14 -29.06 -8.80 35.70
CA LEU A 14 -27.80 -8.89 36.39
C LEU A 14 -27.12 -7.55 36.20
N CYS A 15 -26.88 -6.88 37.32
CA CYS A 15 -25.98 -5.75 37.42
C CYS A 15 -24.71 -6.12 36.67
N ASN A 16 -24.42 -5.44 35.56
CA ASN A 16 -23.07 -5.42 35.04
C ASN A 16 -22.21 -4.84 36.17
N SER A 17 -21.36 -5.67 36.78
CA SER A 17 -20.15 -5.13 37.36
C SER A 17 -19.48 -4.38 36.21
N LEU A 18 -19.23 -3.07 36.35
CA LEU A 18 -18.12 -2.48 35.60
C LEU A 18 -16.91 -3.27 36.08
N SER A 19 -16.53 -4.31 35.34
CA SER A 19 -15.13 -4.69 35.34
C SER A 19 -14.40 -3.42 34.95
N SER A 20 -13.32 -3.07 35.66
CA SER A 20 -12.40 -2.09 35.12
C SER A 20 -12.07 -2.50 33.67
N GLN A 21 -11.86 -1.51 32.82
CA GLN A 21 -11.57 -1.70 31.41
C GLN A 21 -10.17 -1.20 31.03
N ILE A 22 -9.56 -0.44 31.94
CA ILE A 22 -8.23 0.14 31.80
C ILE A 22 -7.39 -0.09 33.06
N PHE A 23 -6.06 -0.10 32.91
CA PHE A 23 -5.10 -0.12 34.02
C PHE A 23 -3.80 0.58 33.59
N PHE A 24 -2.91 0.88 34.54
CA PHE A 24 -1.56 1.38 34.23
C PHE A 24 -0.66 0.26 33.71
N SER A 25 -0.21 0.38 32.46
CA SER A 25 0.68 -0.59 31.81
C SER A 25 2.15 -0.26 31.99
N GLU A 26 2.49 1.02 32.12
CA GLU A 26 3.87 1.46 32.29
C GLU A 26 3.96 2.75 33.12
N TYR A 27 5.04 2.89 33.88
CA TYR A 27 5.39 4.09 34.63
C TYR A 27 6.90 4.30 34.55
N ALA A 28 7.34 5.52 34.25
CA ALA A 28 8.75 5.84 34.23
C ALA A 28 9.07 7.12 35.00
N GLU A 29 10.06 7.02 35.87
CA GLU A 29 10.78 8.14 36.45
C GLU A 29 12.23 8.07 35.96
N GLY A 30 12.46 8.63 34.78
CA GLY A 30 13.76 8.64 34.11
C GLY A 30 14.59 9.88 34.42
N SER A 31 15.68 10.05 33.68
CA SER A 31 16.57 11.18 33.90
C SER A 31 15.92 12.51 33.47
N SER A 32 16.14 13.57 34.25
CA SER A 32 15.63 14.92 33.97
C SER A 32 14.11 14.99 33.77
N TYR A 33 13.65 15.00 32.51
CA TYR A 33 12.25 15.13 32.12
C TYR A 33 11.70 13.85 31.49
N ASN A 34 12.47 12.76 31.44
CA ASN A 34 12.05 11.48 30.88
C ASN A 34 11.06 10.79 31.82
N LYS A 35 9.85 11.34 31.92
CA LYS A 35 8.83 10.87 32.84
C LYS A 35 7.51 10.73 32.13
N TYR A 36 6.88 9.58 32.32
CA TYR A 36 5.60 9.27 31.70
C TYR A 36 4.79 8.24 32.50
N ILE A 37 3.49 8.19 32.20
CA ILE A 37 2.54 7.20 32.69
C ILE A 37 1.76 6.69 31.48
N GLU A 38 1.62 5.38 31.38
CA GLU A 38 0.91 4.71 30.30
C GLU A 38 -0.32 3.96 30.83
N ILE A 39 -1.44 4.08 30.12
CA ILE A 39 -2.72 3.46 30.46
C ILE A 39 -3.13 2.51 29.34
N TYR A 40 -3.41 1.25 29.63
CA TYR A 40 -3.81 0.24 28.65
C TYR A 40 -5.31 -0.08 28.73
N ASN A 41 -5.96 -0.23 27.56
CA ASN A 41 -7.33 -0.74 27.44
C ASN A 41 -7.35 -2.25 27.16
N TYR A 42 -7.64 -3.04 28.19
CA TYR A 42 -7.73 -4.50 28.08
C TYR A 42 -9.14 -5.01 27.73
N SER A 43 -10.09 -4.10 27.50
CA SER A 43 -11.46 -4.45 27.16
C SER A 43 -11.65 -4.62 25.65
N SER A 44 -12.81 -5.15 25.24
CA SER A 44 -13.17 -5.31 23.83
C SER A 44 -13.92 -4.12 23.23
N GLU A 45 -14.01 -3.00 23.95
CA GLU A 45 -14.75 -1.82 23.52
C GLU A 45 -13.85 -0.59 23.55
N SER A 46 -14.15 0.38 22.68
CA SER A 46 -13.53 1.71 22.72
C SER A 46 -13.96 2.46 23.97
N ILE A 47 -13.02 3.17 24.60
CA ILE A 47 -13.21 3.86 25.89
C ILE A 47 -12.88 5.32 25.74
N SER A 48 -13.78 6.21 26.19
CA SER A 48 -13.44 7.61 26.38
C SER A 48 -12.79 7.81 27.74
N LEU A 49 -11.58 8.38 27.77
CA LEU A 49 -10.90 8.69 29.02
C LEU A 49 -11.54 9.85 29.78
N GLN A 50 -12.49 10.59 29.19
CA GLN A 50 -13.31 11.58 29.91
C GLN A 50 -14.18 10.95 31.02
N ASP A 51 -14.50 9.66 30.89
CA ASP A 51 -15.21 8.91 31.94
C ASP A 51 -14.33 8.64 33.17
N TYR A 52 -13.05 8.99 33.10
CA TYR A 52 -12.06 8.78 34.15
C TYR A 52 -11.28 10.07 34.48
N LYS A 53 -10.61 10.04 35.63
CA LYS A 53 -9.63 11.05 36.04
C LYS A 53 -8.33 10.37 36.42
N LEU A 54 -7.21 11.01 36.06
CA LEU A 54 -5.91 10.67 36.60
C LEU A 54 -5.71 11.43 37.91
N LEU A 55 -5.88 10.73 39.02
CA LEU A 55 -5.50 11.24 40.32
C LEU A 55 -3.99 11.25 40.44
N SER A 56 -3.47 12.33 41.01
CA SER A 56 -2.08 12.44 41.43
C SER A 56 -2.04 12.92 42.87
N CYS A 57 -1.12 12.39 43.65
CA CYS A 57 -0.91 12.81 45.02
C CYS A 57 0.56 13.06 45.30
N THR A 58 0.89 14.32 45.55
CA THR A 58 2.28 14.72 45.73
C THR A 58 2.87 14.19 47.03
N ASN A 59 4.10 13.66 46.95
CA ASN A 59 4.84 13.07 48.07
C ASN A 59 4.03 12.00 48.83
N GLY A 60 3.31 11.14 48.11
CA GLY A 60 2.49 10.06 48.68
C GLY A 60 1.41 10.57 49.65
N CYS A 61 0.85 11.75 49.41
CA CYS A 61 -0.15 12.38 50.25
C CYS A 61 0.31 12.74 51.68
N ILE A 62 1.62 12.76 51.96
CA ILE A 62 2.13 13.13 53.28
C ILE A 62 1.61 14.51 53.70
N GLY A 63 0.99 14.57 54.88
CA GLY A 63 0.48 15.82 55.47
C GLY A 63 -0.95 16.22 55.08
N GLY A 64 -1.57 15.49 54.14
CA GLY A 64 -2.93 15.73 53.64
C GLY A 64 -3.07 17.02 52.79
N ASN A 65 -3.96 16.98 51.79
CA ASN A 65 -4.27 18.08 50.84
C ASN A 65 -3.30 18.29 49.66
N ASN A 66 -2.64 17.24 49.17
CA ASN A 66 -1.82 17.29 47.96
C ASN A 66 -2.41 16.44 46.83
N VAL A 67 -3.74 16.32 46.77
CA VAL A 67 -4.45 15.47 45.82
C VAL A 67 -4.98 16.33 44.68
N TYR A 68 -4.71 15.93 43.45
CA TYR A 68 -5.19 16.59 42.24
C TYR A 68 -5.86 15.59 41.32
N GLY A 69 -7.09 15.90 40.88
CA GLY A 69 -7.79 15.12 39.85
C GLY A 69 -7.61 15.76 38.48
N ASN A 70 -6.78 15.15 37.65
CA ASN A 70 -6.46 15.66 36.32
C ASN A 70 -7.48 15.14 35.29
N ASP A 71 -8.00 16.07 34.48
CA ASP A 71 -8.92 15.77 33.39
C ASP A 71 -8.14 15.35 32.13
N PHE A 72 -8.71 14.40 31.39
CA PHE A 72 -8.24 14.05 30.05
C PHE A 72 -8.84 15.00 28.98
N PRO A 73 -8.16 15.20 27.84
CA PRO A 73 -8.71 15.93 26.69
C PRO A 73 -10.06 15.38 26.21
N GLU A 74 -10.82 16.23 25.51
CA GLU A 74 -12.18 15.90 25.07
C GLU A 74 -12.21 14.77 24.02
N ASP A 75 -11.12 14.62 23.28
CA ASP A 75 -10.85 13.64 22.23
C ASP A 75 -10.02 12.44 22.70
N ALA A 76 -9.73 12.33 24.01
CA ALA A 76 -9.01 11.18 24.57
C ALA A 76 -9.88 9.91 24.48
N LEU A 77 -9.65 9.14 23.43
CA LEU A 77 -10.31 7.89 23.09
C LEU A 77 -9.26 6.78 23.01
N LEU A 78 -9.57 5.63 23.61
CA LEU A 78 -8.65 4.50 23.70
C LEU A 78 -9.34 3.25 23.14
N GLU A 79 -8.91 2.79 21.97
CA GLU A 79 -9.46 1.58 21.34
C GLU A 79 -9.01 0.30 22.08
N PRO A 80 -9.68 -0.84 21.87
CA PRO A 80 -9.26 -2.13 22.42
C PRO A 80 -7.79 -2.43 22.11
N GLY A 81 -7.01 -2.79 23.13
CA GLY A 81 -5.61 -3.15 22.99
C GLY A 81 -4.64 -1.97 22.82
N GLN A 82 -5.13 -0.74 22.79
CA GLN A 82 -4.26 0.45 22.72
C GLN A 82 -3.81 0.94 24.10
N VAL A 83 -2.76 1.74 24.08
CA VAL A 83 -2.26 2.49 25.24
C VAL A 83 -2.49 3.99 25.07
N TYR A 84 -2.57 4.71 26.19
CA TYR A 84 -2.62 6.17 26.24
C TYR A 84 -1.45 6.67 27.07
N LEU A 85 -0.52 7.38 26.44
CA LEU A 85 0.73 7.83 27.05
C LEU A 85 0.68 9.31 27.45
N ILE A 86 1.00 9.55 28.71
CA ILE A 86 1.04 10.88 29.31
C ILE A 86 2.47 11.20 29.68
N ALA A 87 3.07 12.23 29.08
CA ALA A 87 4.49 12.53 29.25
C ALA A 87 4.79 13.99 29.67
N ALA A 88 5.99 14.22 30.20
CA ALA A 88 6.47 15.58 30.41
C ALA A 88 6.80 16.27 29.08
N THR A 89 6.42 17.55 28.93
CA THR A 89 6.61 18.32 27.67
C THR A 89 8.06 18.47 27.19
N GLN A 90 9.02 18.12 28.03
CA GLN A 90 10.47 18.26 27.76
C GLN A 90 11.20 16.91 27.83
N ALA A 91 10.46 15.81 27.81
CA ALA A 91 11.03 14.47 27.75
C ALA A 91 11.86 14.27 26.47
N ASP A 92 12.67 13.21 26.46
CA ASP A 92 13.35 12.76 25.25
C ASP A 92 12.38 12.58 24.08
N GLN A 93 12.86 12.80 22.85
CA GLN A 93 12.03 12.73 21.65
C GLN A 93 11.41 11.34 21.45
N GLN A 94 12.09 10.26 21.88
CA GLN A 94 11.52 8.91 21.83
C GLN A 94 10.22 8.81 22.64
N ILE A 95 10.15 9.47 23.81
CA ILE A 95 8.94 9.52 24.63
C ILE A 95 7.89 10.43 23.98
N LEU A 96 8.30 11.59 23.48
CA LEU A 96 7.38 12.56 22.88
C LEU A 96 6.72 12.07 21.60
N ASN A 97 7.34 11.12 20.88
CA ASN A 97 6.75 10.52 19.68
C ASN A 97 5.55 9.64 20.00
N GLU A 98 5.58 8.94 21.13
CA GLU A 98 4.50 8.06 21.58
C GLU A 98 3.46 8.78 22.45
N ALA A 99 3.69 10.04 22.83
CA ALA A 99 2.87 10.76 23.80
C ALA A 99 1.54 11.26 23.21
N ASP A 100 0.42 10.73 23.70
CA ASP A 100 -0.92 11.23 23.40
C ASP A 100 -1.22 12.56 24.11
N TYR A 101 -0.64 12.76 25.29
CA TYR A 101 -0.83 13.98 26.06
C TYR A 101 0.45 14.41 26.77
N THR A 102 0.69 15.72 26.80
CA THR A 102 1.84 16.28 27.50
C THR A 102 1.46 17.41 28.43
N PHE A 103 2.13 17.48 29.58
CA PHE A 103 2.07 18.65 30.46
C PHE A 103 3.40 18.94 31.14
N GLN A 104 3.59 20.20 31.52
CA GLN A 104 4.89 20.73 31.92
C GLN A 104 5.50 20.04 33.15
N TYR A 105 4.65 19.63 34.10
CA TYR A 105 5.08 19.06 35.38
C TYR A 105 4.65 17.60 35.50
N CYS A 106 4.77 16.83 34.42
CA CYS A 106 4.38 15.42 34.49
C CYS A 106 5.26 14.58 35.41
N CYS A 107 4.49 13.74 36.09
CA CYS A 107 4.81 12.39 36.53
C CYS A 107 5.69 12.29 37.79
N GLY A 108 5.94 13.43 38.44
CA GLY A 108 6.48 13.44 39.80
C GLY A 108 7.98 13.17 39.84
N ASN A 109 8.49 12.74 40.98
CA ASN A 109 9.90 12.37 41.18
C ASN A 109 10.06 11.07 41.97
N GLY A 110 9.13 10.14 41.74
CA GLY A 110 9.18 8.78 42.24
C GLY A 110 8.52 8.58 43.61
N ASP A 111 8.24 9.65 44.35
CA ASP A 111 7.51 9.63 45.61
C ASP A 111 6.07 10.16 45.50
N ASP A 112 5.56 10.32 44.27
CA ASP A 112 4.17 10.71 43.97
C ASP A 112 3.29 9.50 43.64
N ALA A 113 2.07 9.48 44.18
CA ALA A 113 1.12 8.39 43.92
C ALA A 113 0.16 8.77 42.78
N TYR A 114 -0.20 7.79 41.95
CA TYR A 114 -1.10 7.98 40.81
C TYR A 114 -2.22 6.96 40.82
N ALA A 115 -3.46 7.38 40.55
CA ALA A 115 -4.60 6.46 40.49
C ALA A 115 -5.55 6.78 39.34
N LEU A 116 -6.17 5.74 38.77
CA LEU A 116 -7.28 5.88 37.83
C LEU A 116 -8.60 5.75 38.58
N ILE A 117 -9.45 6.77 38.51
CA ILE A 117 -10.77 6.75 39.15
C ILE A 117 -11.86 7.11 38.13
N PRO A 118 -13.03 6.47 38.18
CA PRO A 118 -14.18 6.93 37.42
C PRO A 118 -14.55 8.38 37.79
N SER A 119 -14.75 9.23 36.79
CA SER A 119 -15.02 10.67 36.96
C SER A 119 -16.21 10.96 37.88
N ASN A 120 -17.21 10.08 37.90
CA ASN A 120 -18.40 10.20 38.74
C ASN A 120 -18.19 9.79 40.21
N LEU A 121 -17.07 9.14 40.54
CA LEU A 121 -16.68 8.74 41.90
C LEU A 121 -15.61 9.67 42.50
N PHE A 122 -15.06 10.59 41.70
CA PHE A 122 -14.09 11.56 42.18
C PHE A 122 -14.69 12.53 43.21
N GLU A 123 -14.00 12.69 44.34
CA GLU A 123 -14.25 13.73 45.34
C GLU A 123 -13.01 14.64 45.45
N ASP A 124 -13.23 15.95 45.44
CA ASP A 124 -12.16 16.94 45.46
C ASP A 124 -11.32 16.84 46.75
N ASN A 125 -9.99 16.90 46.61
CA ASN A 125 -9.01 16.72 47.69
C ASN A 125 -9.04 15.37 48.43
N VAL A 126 -9.68 14.34 47.88
CA VAL A 126 -9.73 12.99 48.47
C VAL A 126 -9.00 11.99 47.58
N PHE A 127 -7.98 11.32 48.12
CA PHE A 127 -7.31 10.20 47.45
C PHE A 127 -8.00 8.90 47.83
N ASP A 128 -9.10 8.59 47.14
CA ASP A 128 -9.98 7.47 47.46
C ASP A 128 -9.45 6.14 46.91
N VAL A 129 -8.53 5.52 47.65
CA VAL A 129 -7.96 4.22 47.28
C VAL A 129 -8.99 3.08 47.25
N GLU A 130 -10.19 3.24 47.80
CA GLU A 130 -11.21 2.18 47.80
C GLU A 130 -12.03 2.13 46.50
N ASN A 131 -12.08 3.24 45.76
CA ASN A 131 -12.89 3.37 44.54
C ASN A 131 -12.07 3.57 43.26
N VAL A 132 -10.74 3.49 43.35
CA VAL A 132 -9.86 3.52 42.17
C VAL A 132 -9.86 2.17 41.46
N LEU A 133 -9.64 2.23 40.14
CA LEU A 133 -9.47 1.06 39.29
C LEU A 133 -8.06 0.50 39.39
N ASP A 134 -7.10 1.40 39.44
CA ASP A 134 -5.69 1.06 39.51
C ASP A 134 -4.90 2.15 40.20
N LEU A 135 -3.77 1.76 40.78
CA LEU A 135 -2.96 2.60 41.65
C LEU A 135 -1.47 2.29 41.43
N ILE A 136 -0.65 3.34 41.33
CA ILE A 136 0.81 3.31 41.44
C ILE A 136 1.20 4.09 42.68
N GLY A 137 2.06 3.51 43.50
CA GLY A 137 2.36 4.05 44.82
C GLY A 137 1.15 4.01 45.75
N GLY A 138 1.12 4.83 46.78
CA GLY A 138 -0.04 4.93 47.66
C GLY A 138 0.15 5.90 48.82
N PRO A 139 -0.91 6.21 49.58
CA PRO A 139 -0.85 7.17 50.69
C PRO A 139 0.00 6.72 51.89
N ASP A 140 0.71 5.59 51.78
CA ASP A 140 1.46 4.92 52.83
C ASP A 140 2.97 5.24 52.81
N THR A 141 3.42 6.30 52.12
CA THR A 141 4.83 6.72 52.20
C THR A 141 5.14 7.21 53.61
N TRP A 142 6.22 6.69 54.19
CA TRP A 142 6.67 7.08 55.53
C TRP A 142 7.67 8.26 55.50
N GLN A 143 8.07 8.74 54.31
CA GLN A 143 9.06 9.81 54.15
C GLN A 143 8.98 10.51 52.77
N GLU A 144 9.09 11.84 52.75
CA GLU A 144 9.22 12.66 51.53
C GLU A 144 10.55 12.38 50.81
N GLY A 145 10.50 12.33 49.47
CA GLY A 145 11.63 12.06 48.59
C GLY A 145 12.09 10.61 48.59
N VAL A 146 11.19 9.66 48.88
CA VAL A 146 11.49 8.22 48.92
C VAL A 146 10.45 7.49 48.07
N GLY A 147 10.91 6.81 47.02
CA GLY A 147 10.07 5.98 46.18
C GLY A 147 9.56 4.71 46.87
N TRP A 148 8.65 3.99 46.23
CA TRP A 148 8.15 2.71 46.69
C TRP A 148 9.03 1.56 46.19
N ASP A 149 9.21 0.56 47.04
CA ASP A 149 9.83 -0.70 46.65
C ASP A 149 8.90 -1.47 45.69
N VAL A 150 9.46 -2.06 44.63
CA VAL A 150 8.70 -2.86 43.65
C VAL A 150 9.53 -4.08 43.27
N ALA A 151 8.89 -5.26 43.26
CA ALA A 151 9.52 -6.52 42.86
C ALA A 151 10.86 -6.84 43.57
N GLY A 152 11.03 -6.33 44.81
CA GLY A 152 12.26 -6.51 45.60
C GLY A 152 13.39 -5.54 45.30
N VAL A 153 13.15 -4.54 44.44
CA VAL A 153 14.06 -3.41 44.20
C VAL A 153 13.62 -2.25 45.10
N GLU A 154 14.56 -1.73 45.88
CA GLU A 154 14.29 -0.61 46.81
C GLU A 154 14.06 0.69 46.03
N GLN A 155 13.01 1.45 46.39
CA GLN A 155 12.64 2.74 45.76
C GLN A 155 12.53 2.67 44.23
N ALA A 156 12.01 1.56 43.71
CA ALA A 156 11.91 1.29 42.28
C ALA A 156 10.97 2.23 41.50
N THR A 157 10.15 3.04 42.16
CA THR A 157 9.43 4.13 41.48
C THR A 157 10.29 5.37 41.24
N GLU A 158 11.50 5.42 41.79
CA GLU A 158 12.49 6.48 41.55
C GLU A 158 13.60 5.95 40.64
N ASN A 159 13.97 6.69 39.59
CA ASN A 159 15.05 6.39 38.64
C ASN A 159 14.93 5.01 37.95
N HIS A 160 13.73 4.57 37.60
CA HIS A 160 13.49 3.30 36.88
C HIS A 160 12.27 3.39 35.97
N THR A 161 12.15 2.41 35.07
CA THR A 161 10.92 2.13 34.32
C THR A 161 10.25 0.89 34.90
N LEU A 162 8.94 0.97 35.14
CA LEU A 162 8.09 -0.11 35.65
C LEU A 162 7.12 -0.54 34.57
N ILE A 163 7.20 -1.80 34.16
CA ILE A 163 6.30 -2.38 33.16
C ILE A 163 5.36 -3.36 33.86
N ARG A 164 4.07 -3.23 33.60
CA ARG A 164 3.07 -4.19 34.06
C ARG A 164 3.29 -5.53 33.37
N LYS A 165 3.20 -6.64 34.10
CA LYS A 165 3.32 -7.98 33.52
C LYS A 165 2.09 -8.31 32.68
N SER A 166 2.32 -9.01 31.57
CA SER A 166 1.26 -9.45 30.66
C SER A 166 0.19 -10.32 31.32
N SER A 167 0.56 -11.09 32.35
CA SER A 167 -0.37 -11.94 33.09
C SER A 167 -1.39 -11.18 33.94
N VAL A 168 -1.25 -9.86 34.11
CA VAL A 168 -2.13 -9.03 34.93
C VAL A 168 -3.40 -8.74 34.15
N SER A 169 -4.52 -9.33 34.59
CA SER A 169 -5.81 -9.30 33.85
C SER A 169 -6.73 -8.12 34.20
N SER A 170 -6.32 -7.26 35.14
CA SER A 170 -7.09 -6.10 35.60
C SER A 170 -6.25 -5.22 36.51
N GLY A 171 -6.64 -3.94 36.68
CA GLY A 171 -6.04 -3.05 37.67
C GLY A 171 -6.14 -3.58 39.11
N ASN A 172 -5.30 -3.04 40.00
CA ASN A 172 -5.13 -3.55 41.36
C ASN A 172 -6.19 -3.07 42.36
N ALA A 173 -7.20 -2.31 41.91
CA ALA A 173 -8.30 -1.78 42.73
C ALA A 173 -7.81 -1.08 44.01
N GLY A 174 -6.71 -0.34 43.90
CA GLY A 174 -6.12 0.43 45.01
C GLY A 174 -5.22 -0.38 45.95
N ASN A 175 -4.99 -1.67 45.69
CA ASN A 175 -4.13 -2.49 46.52
C ASN A 175 -2.68 -2.49 46.01
N TRP A 176 -1.98 -1.37 46.22
CA TRP A 176 -0.60 -1.22 45.79
C TRP A 176 0.37 -2.23 46.41
N SER A 177 0.20 -2.59 47.68
CA SER A 177 1.11 -3.53 48.35
C SER A 177 1.06 -4.94 47.74
N LEU A 178 -0.10 -5.39 47.26
CA LEU A 178 -0.19 -6.64 46.50
C LEU A 178 0.39 -6.47 45.09
N SER A 179 0.16 -5.32 44.48
CA SER A 179 0.59 -5.02 43.12
C SER A 179 2.11 -4.91 42.98
N SER A 180 2.75 -4.10 43.83
CA SER A 180 4.20 -3.90 43.88
C SER A 180 4.94 -5.19 44.26
N GLY A 181 4.32 -6.05 45.07
CA GLY A 181 4.91 -7.30 45.53
C GLY A 181 6.16 -7.10 46.38
N THR A 182 6.82 -8.20 46.72
CA THR A 182 8.08 -8.19 47.50
C THR A 182 9.28 -8.70 46.72
N ASN A 183 9.03 -9.35 45.58
CA ASN A 183 10.04 -9.92 44.70
C ASN A 183 9.47 -10.07 43.27
N SER A 184 10.31 -10.51 42.34
CA SER A 184 9.92 -10.70 40.94
C SER A 184 8.83 -11.75 40.71
N ASP A 185 8.56 -12.66 41.64
CA ASP A 185 7.57 -13.74 41.44
C ASP A 185 6.16 -13.30 41.84
N ASP A 186 6.03 -12.49 42.89
CA ASP A 186 4.73 -12.04 43.43
C ASP A 186 4.32 -10.62 43.00
N SER A 187 5.22 -9.85 42.39
CA SER A 187 4.91 -8.53 41.84
C SER A 187 4.10 -8.62 40.54
N GLU A 188 3.24 -7.64 40.30
CA GLU A 188 2.58 -7.37 39.03
C GLU A 188 3.49 -6.59 38.05
N TRP A 189 4.69 -6.17 38.48
CA TRP A 189 5.57 -5.29 37.73
C TRP A 189 6.92 -5.94 37.44
N ILE A 190 7.53 -5.50 36.35
CA ILE A 190 8.92 -5.74 35.97
C ILE A 190 9.64 -4.40 36.14
N VAL A 191 10.74 -4.39 36.90
CA VAL A 191 11.56 -3.20 37.13
C VAL A 191 12.73 -3.23 36.15
N LEU A 192 12.81 -2.22 35.30
CA LEU A 192 13.92 -2.01 34.36
C LEU A 192 14.79 -0.84 34.81
N ASP A 193 15.99 -0.75 34.23
CA ASP A 193 16.94 0.33 34.50
C ASP A 193 16.36 1.70 34.11
N GLN A 194 16.94 2.77 34.68
CA GLN A 194 16.59 4.15 34.31
C GLN A 194 16.71 4.38 32.79
N ASP A 195 15.73 5.10 32.23
CA ASP A 195 15.66 5.45 30.81
C ASP A 195 15.58 4.24 29.86
N ASP A 196 15.11 3.08 30.34
CA ASP A 196 14.68 2.00 29.46
C ASP A 196 13.26 2.28 28.95
N PHE A 197 13.15 2.57 27.65
CA PHE A 197 11.89 2.86 26.95
C PHE A 197 11.57 1.78 25.91
N SER A 198 12.05 0.55 26.10
CA SER A 198 11.87 -0.53 25.12
C SER A 198 10.41 -0.99 24.97
N ASN A 199 9.54 -0.62 25.91
CA ASN A 199 8.13 -1.01 25.96
C ASN A 199 7.14 0.14 25.80
N ILE A 200 7.65 1.36 25.56
CA ILE A 200 6.81 2.55 25.42
C ILE A 200 5.89 2.44 24.18
N GLY A 201 4.61 2.80 24.36
CA GLY A 201 3.64 2.84 23.26
C GLY A 201 2.91 1.51 23.02
N PHE A 202 3.15 0.46 23.81
CA PHE A 202 2.42 -0.80 23.70
C PHE A 202 2.41 -1.61 25.01
N HIS A 203 1.45 -2.53 25.13
CA HIS A 203 1.40 -3.45 26.28
C HIS A 203 0.99 -4.88 25.89
N ASN A 204 1.81 -5.85 26.25
CA ASN A 204 1.50 -7.27 26.09
C ASN A 204 0.48 -7.70 27.15
N TYR A 205 -0.64 -8.33 26.78
CA TYR A 205 -1.70 -8.74 27.70
C TYR A 205 -2.15 -10.20 27.47
N ASP A 206 -1.99 -11.07 28.47
CA ASP A 206 -2.33 -12.50 28.41
C ASP A 206 -3.79 -12.79 28.80
N GLY A 207 -4.48 -11.79 29.38
CA GLY A 207 -5.81 -11.95 29.99
C GLY A 207 -6.97 -11.90 28.99
N SER A 208 -6.69 -11.66 27.72
CA SER A 208 -7.66 -11.93 26.67
C SER A 208 -7.87 -13.44 26.67
N ASN A 209 -9.12 -13.91 26.77
CA ASN A 209 -9.42 -15.32 26.42
C ASN A 209 -9.22 -15.58 24.92
N SER A 210 -8.66 -14.63 24.21
CA SER A 210 -8.08 -14.84 22.93
C SER A 210 -6.61 -15.14 23.14
N SER A 211 -6.10 -16.12 22.42
CA SER A 211 -4.68 -16.45 22.40
C SER A 211 -3.87 -15.34 21.73
N ASP A 212 -4.28 -14.08 21.90
CA ASP A 212 -3.97 -12.93 21.08
C ASP A 212 -2.94 -12.09 21.82
N ILE A 213 -1.69 -12.50 21.70
CA ILE A 213 -0.51 -11.67 21.88
C ILE A 213 -0.57 -10.58 20.80
N PHE A 214 -0.79 -9.34 21.22
CA PHE A 214 -0.74 -8.16 20.37
C PHE A 214 0.71 -7.77 20.13
N GLY A 215 1.02 -7.43 18.89
CA GLY A 215 2.37 -7.02 18.50
C GLY A 215 2.47 -7.02 16.99
N CYS A 216 3.52 -6.39 16.47
CA CYS A 216 3.72 -6.36 15.04
C CYS A 216 3.82 -7.79 14.45
N MET A 217 2.84 -8.16 13.62
CA MET A 217 2.82 -9.47 12.94
C MET A 217 3.55 -9.48 11.60
N CYS A 218 4.02 -8.32 11.13
CA CYS A 218 4.79 -8.16 9.89
C CYS A 218 6.23 -8.65 10.09
N GLU A 219 6.59 -9.80 9.50
CA GLU A 219 7.96 -10.37 9.56
C GLU A 219 9.04 -9.44 9.00
N GLU A 220 8.65 -8.48 8.17
CA GLU A 220 9.54 -7.52 7.49
C GLU A 220 9.78 -6.25 8.32
N ALA A 221 9.03 -6.07 9.42
CA ALA A 221 9.17 -4.94 10.31
C ALA A 221 10.34 -5.15 11.29
N SER A 222 11.00 -4.05 11.62
CA SER A 222 12.11 -4.00 12.57
C SER A 222 11.70 -4.42 13.99
N ASN A 223 10.43 -4.27 14.33
CA ASN A 223 9.81 -4.64 15.60
C ASN A 223 8.89 -5.86 15.50
N TYR A 224 9.09 -6.73 14.49
CA TYR A 224 8.34 -7.98 14.35
C TYR A 224 8.36 -8.82 15.63
N MET A 225 7.18 -9.26 16.06
CA MET A 225 7.01 -10.13 17.21
C MET A 225 6.52 -11.52 16.76
N PRO A 226 7.37 -12.56 16.72
CA PRO A 226 6.97 -13.90 16.27
C PRO A 226 5.99 -14.63 17.20
N THR A 227 5.82 -14.10 18.41
CA THR A 227 4.81 -14.57 19.36
C THR A 227 3.48 -13.87 19.20
N ALA A 228 3.40 -12.78 18.43
CA ALA A 228 2.15 -12.09 18.16
C ALA A 228 1.19 -12.96 17.34
N THR A 229 -0.07 -12.77 17.62
CA THR A 229 -1.22 -13.54 17.13
C THR A 229 -2.33 -12.61 16.67
N GLU A 230 -2.29 -11.34 17.06
CA GLU A 230 -3.06 -10.24 16.47
C GLU A 230 -2.13 -9.03 16.24
N ASP A 231 -2.32 -8.34 15.12
CA ASP A 231 -1.52 -7.16 14.74
C ASP A 231 -2.05 -5.93 15.49
N ASP A 232 -1.16 -5.23 16.20
CA ASP A 232 -1.50 -4.02 16.97
C ASP A 232 -1.27 -2.72 16.18
N GLY A 233 -0.81 -2.82 14.93
CA GLY A 233 -0.52 -1.66 14.08
C GLY A 233 0.78 -0.94 14.44
N SER A 234 1.59 -1.46 15.38
CA SER A 234 2.87 -0.87 15.77
C SER A 234 3.99 -1.13 14.75
N CYS A 235 3.75 -1.90 13.68
CA CYS A 235 4.79 -2.34 12.76
C CYS A 235 5.56 -1.19 12.12
N ILE A 236 6.90 -1.20 12.23
CA ILE A 236 7.80 -0.24 11.60
C ILE A 236 8.71 -0.94 10.60
N VAL A 237 8.52 -0.66 9.31
CA VAL A 237 9.36 -1.18 8.23
C VAL A 237 10.42 -0.14 7.85
N ASP A 238 11.68 -0.42 8.16
CA ASP A 238 12.83 0.44 7.80
C ASP A 238 13.50 -0.03 6.51
N ASN A 239 13.72 0.88 5.55
CA ASN A 239 14.24 0.60 4.20
C ASN A 239 13.38 -0.33 3.32
N GLY A 240 12.12 -0.57 3.70
CA GLY A 240 11.13 -1.24 2.86
C GLY A 240 10.46 -0.29 1.86
N CYS A 241 9.33 -0.71 1.31
CA CYS A 241 8.55 0.12 0.38
C CYS A 241 7.06 -0.07 0.59
N SER A 242 6.32 1.04 0.74
CA SER A 242 4.87 1.07 0.89
C SER A 242 4.12 1.02 -0.45
N ASP A 243 4.82 1.20 -1.57
CA ASP A 243 4.23 1.21 -2.92
C ASP A 243 4.02 -0.22 -3.46
N PRO A 244 2.77 -0.67 -3.68
CA PRO A 244 2.45 -1.99 -4.24
C PRO A 244 3.08 -2.28 -5.61
N MET A 245 3.50 -1.24 -6.33
CA MET A 245 4.12 -1.34 -7.65
C MET A 245 5.62 -1.61 -7.60
N ALA A 246 6.26 -1.54 -6.43
CA ALA A 246 7.69 -1.77 -6.28
C ALA A 246 8.04 -3.28 -6.26
N LEU A 247 9.17 -3.64 -6.87
CA LEU A 247 9.79 -4.97 -6.77
C LEU A 247 10.08 -5.40 -5.33
N ASN A 248 10.38 -4.45 -4.46
CA ASN A 248 10.61 -4.70 -3.04
C ASN A 248 9.44 -4.17 -2.19
N TYR A 249 8.24 -4.08 -2.76
CA TYR A 249 7.03 -3.77 -2.01
C TYR A 249 6.94 -4.66 -0.77
N SER A 250 6.91 -4.01 0.40
CA SER A 250 6.88 -4.68 1.71
C SER A 250 5.51 -4.52 2.39
N GLY A 251 4.48 -4.02 1.69
CA GLY A 251 3.14 -3.85 2.26
C GLY A 251 2.22 -5.08 2.12
N PHE A 252 2.61 -6.12 1.36
CA PHE A 252 1.75 -7.30 1.17
C PHE A 252 1.47 -8.05 2.49
N LEU A 253 2.44 -8.07 3.41
CA LEU A 253 2.31 -8.65 4.75
C LEU A 253 2.14 -7.59 5.85
N CYS A 254 2.25 -6.30 5.50
CA CYS A 254 2.45 -5.21 6.43
C CYS A 254 1.60 -3.98 6.07
N ASN A 255 0.35 -4.21 5.64
CA ASN A 255 -0.54 -3.17 5.11
C ASN A 255 -0.88 -2.05 6.11
N SER A 256 -0.75 -2.32 7.40
CA SER A 256 -0.96 -1.43 8.55
C SER A 256 0.32 -0.78 9.05
N ALA A 257 1.49 -1.16 8.53
CA ALA A 257 2.78 -0.74 9.06
C ALA A 257 3.13 0.71 8.67
N GLU A 258 3.83 1.39 9.57
CA GLU A 258 4.52 2.63 9.26
C GLU A 258 5.83 2.33 8.51
N PHE A 259 6.05 3.01 7.39
CA PHE A 259 7.25 2.84 6.58
C PHE A 259 8.20 4.02 6.83
N ILE A 260 9.42 3.73 7.26
CA ILE A 260 10.47 4.74 7.48
C ILE A 260 11.66 4.48 6.55
N ASN A 261 12.31 5.57 6.12
CA ASN A 261 13.44 5.54 5.17
C ASN A 261 13.17 4.68 3.92
N GLU A 262 11.98 4.81 3.33
CA GLU A 262 11.56 3.99 2.19
C GLU A 262 12.59 3.96 1.05
N ASN A 263 12.83 2.75 0.51
CA ASN A 263 13.79 2.51 -0.56
C ASN A 263 13.18 1.63 -1.66
N CYS A 264 12.08 2.09 -2.27
CA CYS A 264 11.38 1.40 -3.34
C CYS A 264 12.29 1.11 -4.56
N GLN A 265 12.36 -0.16 -4.94
CA GLN A 265 13.01 -0.71 -6.13
C GLN A 265 11.90 -1.08 -7.11
N TYR A 266 12.09 -0.85 -8.40
CA TYR A 266 11.09 -1.19 -9.43
C TYR A 266 11.75 -2.05 -10.51
N GLU A 267 10.97 -2.91 -11.18
CA GLU A 267 11.48 -3.77 -12.23
C GLU A 267 11.72 -2.88 -13.42
N ILE A 268 12.99 -2.69 -13.76
CA ILE A 268 13.34 -2.06 -15.01
C ILE A 268 13.18 -3.14 -16.08
N ILE A 269 11.96 -3.38 -16.54
CA ILE A 269 11.71 -4.14 -17.76
C ILE A 269 12.15 -3.24 -18.92
N ASP A 270 13.39 -3.45 -19.39
CA ASP A 270 13.85 -2.96 -20.68
C ASP A 270 13.00 -3.63 -21.77
N ILE A 271 12.03 -2.91 -22.30
CA ILE A 271 11.69 -3.05 -23.72
C ILE A 271 11.98 -1.66 -24.33
N TYR A 272 12.28 -1.58 -25.62
CA TYR A 272 12.60 -0.35 -26.33
C TYR A 272 11.44 0.03 -27.26
N GLY A 273 11.07 1.32 -27.29
CA GLY A 273 9.94 1.88 -28.06
C GLY A 273 8.73 2.29 -27.20
N CYS A 274 8.84 3.51 -26.63
CA CYS A 274 8.01 4.15 -25.61
C CYS A 274 7.97 3.42 -24.26
N TYR A 275 8.91 3.77 -23.38
CA TYR A 275 9.02 3.15 -22.07
C TYR A 275 8.83 4.14 -20.95
N TRP A 276 8.08 3.68 -19.94
CA TRP A 276 8.04 4.19 -18.59
C TRP A 276 9.28 5.04 -18.22
N CYS A 277 9.03 6.26 -17.76
CA CYS A 277 9.93 7.28 -17.22
C CYS A 277 11.17 7.71 -18.06
N ASP A 278 11.20 9.03 -18.29
CA ASP A 278 12.28 9.90 -18.78
C ASP A 278 12.58 9.97 -20.28
N LEU A 279 12.05 11.06 -20.84
CA LEU A 279 12.21 11.62 -22.19
C LEU A 279 11.43 10.90 -23.31
N ALA A 280 10.13 11.19 -23.39
CA ALA A 280 9.48 11.31 -24.70
C ALA A 280 10.10 12.52 -25.43
N VAL A 281 11.14 12.27 -26.21
CA VAL A 281 11.41 13.12 -27.37
C VAL A 281 11.09 12.25 -28.57
N ASN A 282 10.41 12.83 -29.55
CA ASN A 282 10.08 12.25 -30.85
C ASN A 282 11.33 11.79 -31.63
N TYR A 283 12.12 10.87 -31.07
CA TYR A 283 13.39 10.41 -31.63
C TYR A 283 13.11 9.28 -32.61
N PHE A 284 12.41 9.62 -33.68
CA PHE A 284 12.62 8.90 -34.92
C PHE A 284 14.03 9.24 -35.38
N ASP A 285 14.89 8.23 -35.48
CA ASP A 285 16.19 8.42 -36.08
C ASP A 285 16.03 8.55 -37.60
N PHE A 286 16.23 9.75 -38.13
CA PHE A 286 16.24 10.01 -39.58
C PHE A 286 17.58 9.64 -40.21
N ASN A 287 18.55 9.16 -39.43
CA ASN A 287 19.72 8.49 -39.98
C ASN A 287 19.31 7.12 -40.50
N TYR A 288 19.82 6.77 -41.67
CA TYR A 288 19.62 5.47 -42.29
C TYR A 288 20.97 4.92 -42.75
N GLN A 289 21.05 3.60 -42.88
CA GLN A 289 22.20 2.94 -43.48
C GLN A 289 21.89 2.65 -44.96
N MET A 290 22.92 2.73 -45.81
CA MET A 290 22.80 2.27 -47.19
C MET A 290 23.05 0.76 -47.18
N THR A 291 21.98 -0.01 -47.14
CA THR A 291 22.00 -1.47 -46.92
C THR A 291 22.11 -2.24 -48.24
N ASP A 292 21.28 -1.92 -49.24
CA ASP A 292 21.38 -2.51 -50.58
C ASP A 292 21.04 -1.51 -51.71
N VAL A 293 20.30 -1.93 -52.74
CA VAL A 293 19.84 -1.08 -53.83
C VAL A 293 18.76 -0.12 -53.33
N SER A 294 18.66 1.04 -53.96
CA SER A 294 17.66 2.04 -53.57
C SER A 294 16.55 2.20 -54.59
N MET A 295 15.34 2.52 -54.12
CA MET A 295 14.26 3.10 -54.90
C MET A 295 14.27 4.62 -54.76
N THR A 296 14.13 5.36 -55.86
CA THR A 296 14.08 6.84 -55.81
C THR A 296 12.64 7.31 -55.75
N ILE A 297 12.28 8.08 -54.72
CA ILE A 297 10.93 8.63 -54.54
C ILE A 297 10.98 10.15 -54.71
N ALA A 298 10.26 10.67 -55.70
CA ALA A 298 10.14 12.11 -55.92
C ALA A 298 8.87 12.67 -55.27
N ILE A 299 8.96 13.80 -54.58
CA ILE A 299 7.79 14.49 -54.00
C ILE A 299 7.47 15.70 -54.86
N SER A 300 6.28 15.69 -55.45
CA SER A 300 5.88 16.66 -56.49
C SER A 300 5.13 17.86 -55.92
N ASP A 301 4.35 17.66 -54.86
CA ASP A 301 3.71 18.74 -54.12
C ASP A 301 4.44 18.94 -52.80
N ILE A 302 5.11 20.08 -52.70
CA ILE A 302 5.97 20.49 -51.60
C ILE A 302 5.44 21.75 -50.92
N SER A 303 4.16 22.09 -51.15
CA SER A 303 3.55 23.32 -50.61
C SER A 303 3.66 23.45 -49.11
N ASP A 304 3.67 22.31 -48.41
CA ASP A 304 3.64 22.23 -46.96
C ASP A 304 5.05 22.13 -46.35
N LEU A 305 6.09 21.94 -47.18
CA LEU A 305 7.48 21.86 -46.74
C LEU A 305 8.13 23.26 -46.67
N ILE A 306 8.96 23.47 -45.67
CA ILE A 306 9.79 24.67 -45.50
C ILE A 306 11.27 24.30 -45.51
N ASN A 307 12.11 25.25 -45.92
CA ASN A 307 13.56 25.03 -45.99
C ASN A 307 14.10 24.57 -44.62
N GLY A 308 14.81 23.44 -44.61
CA GLY A 308 15.34 22.76 -43.42
C GLY A 308 14.50 21.58 -42.92
N ASP A 309 13.31 21.33 -43.48
CA ASP A 309 12.54 20.12 -43.16
C ASP A 309 13.28 18.87 -43.66
N ILE A 310 13.39 17.84 -42.81
CA ILE A 310 13.89 16.53 -43.22
C ILE A 310 12.68 15.63 -43.47
N VAL A 311 12.54 15.16 -44.71
CA VAL A 311 11.51 14.19 -45.08
C VAL A 311 12.12 12.80 -45.10
N GLY A 312 11.61 11.94 -44.23
CA GLY A 312 12.04 10.55 -44.10
C GLY A 312 11.02 9.59 -44.68
N VAL A 313 11.50 8.51 -45.26
CA VAL A 313 10.71 7.36 -45.72
C VAL A 313 11.07 6.16 -44.86
N PHE A 314 10.06 5.57 -44.25
CA PHE A 314 10.20 4.53 -43.24
C PHE A 314 9.49 3.25 -43.69
N TYR A 315 10.06 2.11 -43.28
CA TYR A 315 9.49 0.78 -43.42
C TYR A 315 9.16 0.20 -42.05
N VAL A 316 8.39 -0.89 -42.04
CA VAL A 316 8.11 -1.66 -40.83
C VAL A 316 9.01 -2.90 -40.87
N SER A 317 9.91 -3.04 -39.90
CA SER A 317 10.77 -4.21 -39.76
C SER A 317 9.98 -5.47 -39.36
N GLU A 318 10.57 -6.68 -39.41
CA GLU A 318 9.90 -7.93 -38.99
C GLU A 318 9.37 -7.88 -37.55
N GLU A 319 10.05 -7.12 -36.69
CA GLU A 319 9.69 -6.94 -35.28
C GLU A 319 8.57 -5.89 -35.08
N GLY A 320 8.07 -5.28 -36.16
CA GLY A 320 6.98 -4.31 -36.13
C GLY A 320 7.42 -2.85 -35.91
N TYR A 321 8.72 -2.59 -35.77
CA TYR A 321 9.24 -1.22 -35.58
C TYR A 321 9.32 -0.44 -36.88
N ILE A 322 8.98 0.85 -36.81
CA ILE A 322 9.15 1.81 -37.90
C ILE A 322 10.63 2.24 -37.95
N LYS A 323 11.34 1.88 -39.02
CA LYS A 323 12.76 2.22 -39.22
C LYS A 323 12.96 3.11 -40.43
N CYS A 324 13.87 4.08 -40.33
CA CYS A 324 14.19 4.96 -41.44
C CYS A 324 14.96 4.18 -42.50
N GLY A 325 14.38 4.02 -43.68
CA GLY A 325 15.07 3.46 -44.83
C GLY A 325 15.57 4.53 -45.79
N GLY A 326 15.42 5.82 -45.47
CA GLY A 326 15.89 6.91 -46.31
C GLY A 326 15.38 8.26 -45.82
N ALA A 327 16.19 9.31 -45.96
CA ALA A 327 15.78 10.67 -45.64
C ALA A 327 16.50 11.68 -46.53
N SER A 328 15.84 12.82 -46.77
CA SER A 328 16.44 13.96 -47.44
C SER A 328 15.98 15.25 -46.78
N GLU A 329 16.88 16.21 -46.65
CA GLU A 329 16.57 17.58 -46.24
C GLU A 329 16.03 18.36 -47.45
N TYR A 330 15.00 19.16 -47.21
CA TYR A 330 14.45 20.09 -48.18
C TYR A 330 15.18 21.43 -48.09
N ASP A 331 15.91 21.80 -49.13
CA ASP A 331 16.74 23.01 -49.18
C ASP A 331 16.00 24.25 -49.73
N GLY A 332 14.68 24.15 -49.92
CA GLY A 332 13.85 25.19 -50.55
C GLY A 332 13.82 25.14 -52.09
N ALA A 333 14.36 24.10 -52.73
CA ALA A 333 14.26 23.87 -54.17
C ALA A 333 12.82 23.58 -54.65
N GLN A 334 12.61 23.49 -55.97
CA GLN A 334 11.28 23.17 -56.52
C GLN A 334 10.91 21.68 -56.45
N ASN A 335 11.81 20.83 -55.96
CA ASN A 335 11.64 19.40 -55.86
C ASN A 335 12.47 18.81 -54.72
N ILE A 336 12.03 17.67 -54.21
CA ILE A 336 12.79 16.83 -53.27
C ILE A 336 12.70 15.37 -53.73
N THR A 337 13.80 14.64 -53.59
CA THR A 337 13.88 13.21 -53.90
C THR A 337 14.53 12.47 -52.74
N ILE A 338 13.95 11.32 -52.36
CA ILE A 338 14.45 10.48 -51.29
C ILE A 338 14.87 9.14 -51.88
N ALA A 339 16.04 8.64 -51.48
CA ALA A 339 16.46 7.27 -51.77
C ALA A 339 16.00 6.37 -50.62
N ALA A 340 15.05 5.48 -50.89
CA ALA A 340 14.65 4.40 -49.98
C ALA A 340 15.58 3.20 -50.20
N TRP A 341 16.29 2.75 -49.18
CA TRP A 341 17.30 1.68 -49.26
C TRP A 341 16.68 0.31 -48.95
N GLY A 342 16.96 -0.65 -49.82
CA GLY A 342 16.44 -2.01 -49.74
C GLY A 342 17.18 -2.85 -48.72
N ASP A 343 16.53 -3.91 -48.28
CA ASP A 343 17.07 -4.91 -47.37
C ASP A 343 18.28 -5.63 -47.97
N ASP A 344 19.41 -5.69 -47.25
CA ASP A 344 20.59 -6.44 -47.71
C ASP A 344 20.32 -7.95 -47.57
N PRO A 345 20.21 -8.72 -48.67
CA PRO A 345 19.88 -10.15 -48.59
C PRO A 345 20.99 -10.99 -47.94
N SER A 346 22.16 -10.40 -47.67
CA SER A 346 23.26 -11.02 -46.95
C SER A 346 23.22 -10.79 -45.43
N SER A 347 22.41 -9.84 -44.96
CA SER A 347 22.15 -9.64 -43.55
C SER A 347 21.15 -10.69 -43.04
N ALA A 348 21.21 -10.99 -41.74
CA ALA A 348 20.31 -11.96 -41.10
C ALA A 348 19.05 -11.30 -40.51
N ILE A 349 18.97 -9.98 -40.56
CA ILE A 349 17.90 -9.15 -39.99
C ILE A 349 17.40 -8.22 -41.09
N ILE A 350 16.10 -7.95 -41.16
CA ILE A 350 15.61 -6.94 -42.09
C ILE A 350 16.17 -5.57 -41.68
N ASP A 351 17.01 -4.99 -42.52
CA ASP A 351 17.67 -3.71 -42.31
C ASP A 351 17.33 -2.64 -43.36
N GLY A 352 16.52 -2.99 -44.36
CA GLY A 352 15.95 -2.06 -45.34
C GLY A 352 14.56 -2.47 -45.84
N PHE A 353 14.07 -1.79 -46.88
CA PHE A 353 12.79 -2.11 -47.49
C PHE A 353 12.83 -3.44 -48.26
N GLN A 354 11.77 -4.23 -48.17
CA GLN A 354 11.56 -5.40 -49.01
C GLN A 354 10.59 -5.10 -50.17
N SER A 355 10.73 -5.86 -51.25
CA SER A 355 9.88 -5.68 -52.44
C SER A 355 8.40 -5.84 -52.10
N GLY A 356 7.62 -4.78 -52.32
CA GLY A 356 6.18 -4.71 -52.03
C GLY A 356 5.83 -3.91 -50.77
N ASP A 357 6.82 -3.48 -49.99
CA ASP A 357 6.58 -2.66 -48.79
C ASP A 357 5.91 -1.34 -49.13
N SER A 358 4.98 -0.92 -48.26
CA SER A 358 4.39 0.41 -48.33
C SER A 358 5.29 1.44 -47.65
N PHE A 359 5.15 2.70 -48.06
CA PHE A 359 5.96 3.79 -47.52
C PHE A 359 5.23 4.53 -46.40
N ILE A 360 5.93 4.76 -45.30
CA ILE A 360 5.51 5.68 -44.24
C ILE A 360 6.37 6.95 -44.38
N PHE A 361 5.73 8.12 -44.46
CA PHE A 361 6.44 9.39 -44.54
C PHE A 361 6.27 10.19 -43.25
N LEU A 362 7.39 10.55 -42.64
CA LEU A 362 7.46 11.44 -41.48
C LEU A 362 8.31 12.66 -41.82
N ILE A 363 7.96 13.81 -41.24
CA ILE A 363 8.69 15.07 -41.45
C ILE A 363 9.28 15.51 -40.11
N LEU A 364 10.60 15.68 -40.06
CA LEU A 364 11.28 16.32 -38.94
C LEU A 364 11.46 17.81 -39.26
N ARG A 365 10.82 18.66 -38.47
CA ARG A 365 10.87 20.11 -38.58
C ARG A 365 11.31 20.70 -37.25
N GLU A 366 12.46 21.39 -37.26
CA GLU A 366 13.03 22.08 -36.10
C GLU A 366 13.10 21.21 -34.82
N GLY A 367 13.34 19.90 -34.98
CA GLY A 367 13.43 18.94 -33.87
C GLY A 367 12.12 18.25 -33.48
N VAL A 368 11.01 18.56 -34.15
CA VAL A 368 9.68 17.96 -33.93
C VAL A 368 9.28 17.09 -35.11
N VAL A 369 8.77 15.88 -34.85
CA VAL A 369 8.33 14.95 -35.90
C VAL A 369 6.83 15.12 -36.16
N TYR A 370 6.45 15.14 -37.43
CA TYR A 370 5.08 15.26 -37.89
C TYR A 370 4.67 14.04 -38.73
N THR A 371 3.43 13.60 -38.54
CA THR A 371 2.77 12.66 -39.46
C THR A 371 2.46 13.35 -40.79
N SER A 372 2.33 12.55 -41.85
CA SER A 372 1.88 13.07 -43.15
C SER A 372 0.82 12.21 -43.79
N ASN A 373 -0.04 12.86 -44.57
CA ASN A 373 -0.90 12.18 -45.52
C ASN A 373 -0.25 12.26 -46.90
N SER A 374 0.14 11.09 -47.42
CA SER A 374 0.77 10.98 -48.74
C SER A 374 -0.15 10.31 -49.75
N LEU A 375 -0.28 10.88 -50.94
CA LEU A 375 -0.90 10.24 -52.09
C LEU A 375 0.18 9.86 -53.11
N LEU A 376 0.42 8.56 -53.29
CA LEU A 376 1.39 8.07 -54.28
C LEU A 376 0.77 7.87 -55.67
N SER A 377 1.57 8.12 -56.70
CA SER A 377 1.24 7.81 -58.09
C SER A 377 1.24 6.30 -58.31
N ASN A 378 0.27 5.82 -59.07
CA ASN A 378 0.18 4.42 -59.52
C ASN A 378 0.05 4.34 -61.05
N THR A 379 0.74 5.24 -61.73
CA THR A 379 0.86 5.21 -63.20
C THR A 379 1.97 4.25 -63.59
N GLU A 380 1.96 3.70 -64.81
CA GLU A 380 2.90 2.62 -65.21
C GLU A 380 4.39 2.95 -65.03
N SER A 381 4.76 4.23 -64.92
CA SER A 381 6.15 4.67 -64.70
C SER A 381 6.54 4.85 -63.22
N PHE A 382 5.59 4.73 -62.28
CA PHE A 382 5.82 4.94 -60.86
C PHE A 382 5.18 3.84 -60.01
N SER A 383 5.93 3.32 -59.05
CA SER A 383 5.41 2.37 -58.06
C SER A 383 5.00 3.09 -56.77
N ASN A 384 3.90 2.64 -56.17
CA ASN A 384 3.44 3.08 -54.85
C ASN A 384 3.90 2.15 -53.71
N THR A 385 4.67 1.11 -54.03
CA THR A 385 5.34 0.20 -53.08
C THR A 385 6.82 0.07 -53.44
N TYR A 386 7.63 -0.41 -52.50
CA TYR A 386 9.06 -0.56 -52.69
C TYR A 386 9.38 -1.60 -53.77
N THR A 387 10.30 -1.24 -54.67
CA THR A 387 10.86 -2.14 -55.68
C THR A 387 12.26 -1.66 -56.05
N ASP A 388 13.21 -2.58 -56.07
CA ASP A 388 14.60 -2.32 -56.42
C ASP A 388 14.76 -1.53 -57.71
N ASN A 389 15.60 -0.48 -57.67
CA ASN A 389 15.95 0.35 -58.83
C ASN A 389 14.75 0.98 -59.56
N ASN A 390 13.63 1.18 -58.87
CA ASN A 390 12.42 1.76 -59.43
C ASN A 390 12.24 3.24 -59.03
N PHE A 391 11.19 3.88 -59.57
CA PHE A 391 10.80 5.24 -59.23
C PHE A 391 9.45 5.26 -58.52
N GLY A 392 9.38 5.99 -57.42
CA GLY A 392 8.14 6.36 -56.75
C GLY A 392 7.85 7.84 -56.95
N GLN A 393 6.58 8.21 -56.85
CA GLN A 393 6.18 9.61 -56.87
C GLN A 393 5.09 9.86 -55.83
N VAL A 394 5.34 10.80 -54.93
CA VAL A 394 4.33 11.37 -54.04
C VAL A 394 3.71 12.57 -54.77
N LEU A 395 2.44 12.42 -55.16
CA LEU A 395 1.66 13.46 -55.84
C LEU A 395 1.21 14.56 -54.89
N GLN A 396 0.95 14.18 -53.64
CA GLN A 396 0.57 15.10 -52.57
C GLN A 396 1.19 14.62 -51.26
N LEU A 397 1.89 15.51 -50.56
CA LEU A 397 2.36 15.30 -49.19
C LEU A 397 1.83 16.46 -48.34
N SER A 398 0.84 16.19 -47.50
CA SER A 398 0.39 17.18 -46.53
C SER A 398 0.84 16.82 -45.13
N ILE A 399 1.45 17.80 -44.46
CA ILE A 399 1.84 17.66 -43.05
C ILE A 399 0.56 17.71 -42.24
N SER A 400 0.30 16.67 -41.46
CA SER A 400 -0.86 16.59 -40.58
C SER A 400 -0.50 17.03 -39.17
N ASN A 401 -0.81 16.24 -38.17
CA ASN A 401 -0.55 16.59 -36.79
C ASN A 401 0.92 16.30 -36.46
N GLU A 402 1.45 17.02 -35.46
CA GLU A 402 2.62 16.56 -34.74
C GLU A 402 2.44 15.08 -34.40
N PHE A 403 3.48 14.28 -34.62
CA PHE A 403 3.47 12.88 -34.24
C PHE A 403 3.46 12.86 -32.71
N ILE A 404 2.26 12.81 -32.16
CA ILE A 404 2.01 12.57 -30.75
C ILE A 404 1.60 11.11 -30.71
N GLU A 405 2.45 10.25 -30.14
CA GLU A 405 2.02 8.88 -29.85
C GLU A 405 1.04 8.95 -28.69
N ASP A 406 -0.25 9.09 -29.02
CA ASP A 406 -1.35 8.92 -28.09
C ASP A 406 -1.30 7.47 -27.60
N CYS A 407 -0.89 7.23 -26.35
CA CYS A 407 -1.01 5.93 -25.70
C CYS A 407 -2.50 5.63 -25.44
N LEU A 408 -3.25 5.35 -26.50
CA LEU A 408 -4.64 4.92 -26.43
C LEU A 408 -4.67 3.46 -26.01
N LEU A 409 -4.87 3.23 -24.71
CA LEU A 409 -5.20 1.92 -24.18
C LEU A 409 -6.46 1.39 -24.90
N PRO A 410 -6.44 0.18 -25.48
CA PRO A 410 -7.67 -0.49 -25.90
C PRO A 410 -8.60 -0.65 -24.69
N LEU A 411 -9.92 -0.53 -24.88
CA LEU A 411 -10.91 -0.75 -23.82
C LEU A 411 -10.69 -2.13 -23.17
N GLY A 412 -10.17 -2.15 -21.93
CA GLY A 412 -10.02 -3.36 -21.12
C GLY A 412 -8.63 -3.68 -20.55
N VAL A 413 -7.68 -2.74 -20.51
CA VAL A 413 -6.37 -2.92 -19.84
C VAL A 413 -6.14 -1.79 -18.82
N SER A 414 -5.77 -2.12 -17.57
CA SER A 414 -5.42 -1.18 -16.50
C SER A 414 -3.90 -1.03 -16.32
N GLU A 415 -3.47 -0.04 -15.52
CA GLU A 415 -2.11 0.52 -15.39
C GLU A 415 -0.98 -0.45 -14.94
N ASP A 416 -1.28 -1.73 -14.68
CA ASP A 416 -0.28 -2.72 -14.28
C ASP A 416 0.00 -3.70 -15.43
N CYS A 417 1.25 -3.71 -15.92
CA CYS A 417 1.74 -4.43 -17.10
C CYS A 417 1.71 -5.98 -17.03
N ASN A 418 0.86 -6.61 -16.21
CA ASN A 418 0.99 -8.01 -15.82
C ASN A 418 -0.17 -8.97 -16.16
N GLU A 419 -1.15 -8.59 -16.98
CA GLU A 419 -2.13 -9.57 -17.50
C GLU A 419 -2.19 -9.57 -19.03
N PHE A 420 -1.61 -10.61 -19.64
CA PHE A 420 -1.94 -11.01 -21.01
C PHE A 420 -2.69 -12.35 -21.00
N PHE A 421 -3.74 -12.41 -21.82
CA PHE A 421 -4.52 -13.61 -22.11
C PHE A 421 -3.66 -14.73 -22.73
N ASP A 422 -3.70 -15.92 -22.14
CA ASP A 422 -3.31 -17.18 -22.80
C ASP A 422 -4.33 -17.51 -23.91
N LEU A 423 -3.90 -17.48 -25.17
CA LEU A 423 -4.62 -18.03 -26.32
C LEU A 423 -3.91 -19.30 -26.81
N SER A 424 -3.97 -20.37 -26.03
CA SER A 424 -3.76 -21.73 -26.52
C SER A 424 -5.05 -22.28 -27.14
N GLU A 425 -5.14 -22.25 -28.47
CA GLU A 425 -6.14 -23.06 -29.20
C GLU A 425 -5.58 -24.47 -29.49
N TYR A 426 -6.30 -25.48 -29.02
CA TYR A 426 -6.28 -26.93 -29.32
C TYR A 426 -5.24 -27.85 -28.65
N ASN A 427 -5.71 -28.86 -27.90
CA ASN A 427 -6.35 -30.06 -28.46
C ASN A 427 -6.99 -30.94 -27.34
N LEU A 428 -8.32 -30.93 -27.23
CA LEU A 428 -9.04 -31.98 -26.50
C LEU A 428 -10.00 -32.63 -27.49
N ASP A 429 -9.80 -33.93 -27.74
CA ASP A 429 -10.59 -34.80 -28.61
C ASP A 429 -12.09 -34.75 -28.25
N ASN A 430 -12.79 -33.72 -28.71
CA ASN A 430 -14.21 -33.56 -28.47
C ASN A 430 -14.98 -34.28 -29.57
N LYS A 431 -15.52 -35.45 -29.21
CA LYS A 431 -16.41 -36.20 -30.10
C LYS A 431 -17.79 -35.57 -30.07
N ILE A 432 -18.41 -35.46 -31.23
CA ILE A 432 -19.83 -35.10 -31.32
C ILE A 432 -20.63 -36.22 -30.68
N ILE A 433 -21.36 -35.91 -29.61
CA ILE A 433 -22.32 -36.83 -28.98
C ILE A 433 -23.59 -36.89 -29.82
N LEU A 434 -24.10 -35.72 -30.25
CA LEU A 434 -25.41 -35.64 -30.87
C LEU A 434 -25.51 -34.44 -31.81
N ASN A 435 -26.16 -34.65 -32.96
CA ASN A 435 -26.63 -33.55 -33.82
C ASN A 435 -28.14 -33.43 -33.69
N VAL A 436 -28.65 -32.22 -33.46
CA VAL A 436 -30.10 -31.97 -33.30
C VAL A 436 -30.57 -30.75 -34.09
N ASP A 437 -31.84 -30.72 -34.48
CA ASP A 437 -32.44 -29.54 -35.11
C ASP A 437 -32.87 -28.49 -34.07
N LEU A 438 -33.44 -27.38 -34.54
CA LEU A 438 -33.96 -26.30 -33.70
C LEU A 438 -35.04 -26.75 -32.70
N LEU A 439 -35.63 -27.93 -32.88
CA LEU A 439 -36.63 -28.51 -31.99
C LEU A 439 -36.03 -29.60 -31.09
N GLY A 440 -34.71 -29.78 -31.10
CA GLY A 440 -33.99 -30.76 -30.29
C GLY A 440 -34.09 -32.20 -30.80
N ARG A 441 -34.55 -32.42 -32.03
CA ARG A 441 -34.70 -33.76 -32.61
C ARG A 441 -33.39 -34.20 -33.27
N ALA A 442 -33.00 -35.45 -33.09
CA ALA A 442 -31.76 -35.97 -33.66
C ALA A 442 -31.75 -35.86 -35.20
N ILE A 443 -30.64 -35.33 -35.72
CA ILE A 443 -30.39 -35.13 -37.15
C ILE A 443 -29.58 -36.32 -37.69
N HIS A 444 -29.98 -36.84 -38.85
CA HIS A 444 -29.28 -37.91 -39.55
C HIS A 444 -28.48 -37.39 -40.76
N ILE A 445 -27.55 -38.23 -41.24
CA ILE A 445 -26.73 -37.97 -42.44
C ILE A 445 -27.67 -37.68 -43.62
N GLY A 446 -27.52 -36.50 -44.23
CA GLY A 446 -28.34 -36.04 -45.34
C GLY A 446 -29.39 -34.96 -44.99
N TYR A 447 -29.49 -34.54 -43.74
CA TYR A 447 -30.34 -33.41 -43.34
C TYR A 447 -29.86 -32.09 -43.95
N GLN A 448 -30.80 -31.30 -44.48
CA GLN A 448 -30.55 -29.96 -44.99
C GLN A 448 -31.30 -28.93 -44.15
N GLY A 449 -30.57 -28.00 -43.55
CA GLY A 449 -31.13 -26.96 -42.69
C GLY A 449 -30.26 -26.65 -41.48
N PHE A 450 -30.78 -25.78 -40.62
CA PHE A 450 -30.09 -25.38 -39.40
C PHE A 450 -30.16 -26.48 -38.33
N GLY A 451 -29.03 -26.77 -37.69
CA GLY A 451 -28.94 -27.68 -36.54
C GLY A 451 -27.78 -27.34 -35.61
N PHE A 452 -27.64 -28.14 -34.56
CA PHE A 452 -26.65 -27.96 -33.51
C PHE A 452 -25.90 -29.27 -33.28
N SER A 453 -24.59 -29.19 -33.10
CA SER A 453 -23.71 -30.30 -32.71
C SER A 453 -23.35 -30.13 -31.24
N ILE A 454 -23.63 -31.14 -30.43
CA ILE A 454 -23.31 -31.15 -28.99
C ILE A 454 -22.09 -32.05 -28.79
N TYR A 455 -21.06 -31.52 -28.16
CA TYR A 455 -19.79 -32.19 -27.92
C TYR A 455 -19.71 -32.79 -26.51
N THR A 456 -18.75 -33.70 -26.32
CA THR A 456 -18.51 -34.40 -25.05
C THR A 456 -18.27 -33.51 -23.84
N ASN A 457 -17.74 -32.31 -24.06
CA ASN A 457 -17.51 -31.31 -23.01
C ASN A 457 -18.71 -30.37 -22.78
N GLY A 458 -19.86 -30.63 -23.41
CA GLY A 458 -21.07 -29.83 -23.26
C GLY A 458 -21.12 -28.57 -24.14
N VAL A 459 -20.09 -28.30 -24.94
CA VAL A 459 -20.12 -27.22 -25.94
C VAL A 459 -21.16 -27.52 -27.01
N VAL A 460 -21.94 -26.51 -27.39
CA VAL A 460 -22.95 -26.59 -28.43
C VAL A 460 -22.56 -25.66 -29.58
N GLU A 461 -22.30 -26.25 -30.75
CA GLU A 461 -21.94 -25.52 -31.95
C GLU A 461 -23.14 -25.45 -32.90
N LYS A 462 -23.42 -24.26 -33.44
CA LYS A 462 -24.54 -24.00 -34.34
C LYS A 462 -24.06 -24.12 -35.80
N LYS A 463 -24.60 -25.08 -36.56
CA LYS A 463 -24.20 -25.37 -37.96
C LYS A 463 -25.39 -25.38 -38.92
N TYR A 464 -25.17 -24.92 -40.14
CA TYR A 464 -26.11 -25.13 -41.24
C TYR A 464 -25.64 -26.30 -42.09
N PHE A 465 -26.43 -27.37 -42.10
CA PHE A 465 -26.15 -28.56 -42.90
C PHE A 465 -26.71 -28.34 -44.31
N SER A 466 -25.84 -28.39 -45.32
CA SER A 466 -26.23 -28.31 -46.72
C SER A 466 -25.58 -29.48 -47.44
N ASN A 467 -26.36 -30.34 -48.11
CA ASN A 467 -25.77 -31.33 -49.00
C ASN A 467 -25.54 -30.66 -50.37
N HIS A 468 -24.29 -30.55 -50.78
CA HIS A 468 -23.92 -30.53 -52.19
C HIS A 468 -23.39 -31.89 -52.60
#